data_AF-A0A969F3Y9-F1
#
_entry.id   AF-A0A969F3Y9-F1
#
_cell.length_a   1.000
_cell.length_b   1.000
_cell.length_c   1.000
_cell.angle_alpha   90.00
_cell.angle_beta   90.00
_cell.angle_gamma   90.00
#
_symmetry.space_group_name_H-M   'P 1'
#
loop_
_entity.id
_entity.type
_entity.pdbx_description
1 polymer ?
#
loop_
_entity_poly.entity_id
_entity_poly.type
_entity_poly.pdbx_seq_one_letter_code
_entity_poly.pdbx_strand_id
1 'polypeptide(L)' 'MAQEKTLAMKVLEGQKVLYEVIPYPSHMRDAEEIATVLEIPPAQLFKTLVVLPPGRTGRAAKPLLLIIPANRSST' A
#
# COMPACT_ATOMS: atom_id res chain seq x y z
N MET A 1 -15.38 -14.99 -11.38
CA MET A 1 -15.96 -13.65 -11.15
C MET A 1 -14.87 -12.63 -11.47
N ALA A 2 -15.12 -11.62 -12.30
CA ALA A 2 -14.11 -10.61 -12.60
C ALA A 2 -13.92 -9.71 -11.38
N GLN A 3 -12.69 -9.63 -10.85
CA GLN A 3 -12.36 -8.71 -9.77
C GLN A 3 -12.56 -7.27 -10.25
N GLU A 4 -13.28 -6.44 -9.48
CA GLU A 4 -13.48 -5.05 -9.84
C GLU A 4 -12.14 -4.30 -9.86
N LYS A 5 -11.83 -3.63 -10.98
CA LYS A 5 -10.57 -2.88 -11.12
C LYS A 5 -10.55 -1.70 -10.15
N THR A 6 -9.51 -1.66 -9.33
CA THR A 6 -9.27 -0.52 -8.44
C THR A 6 -8.94 0.76 -9.22
N LEU A 7 -9.08 1.93 -8.58
CA LEU A 7 -8.65 3.19 -9.18
C LEU A 7 -7.16 3.17 -9.55
N ALA A 8 -6.31 2.55 -8.72
CA ALA A 8 -4.88 2.42 -8.99
C ALA A 8 -4.61 1.64 -10.28
N MET A 9 -5.31 0.53 -10.49
CA MET A 9 -5.19 -0.27 -11.72
C MET A 9 -5.58 0.54 -12.96
N LYS A 10 -6.69 1.29 -12.89
CA LYS A 10 -7.14 2.15 -14.00
C LYS A 10 -6.10 3.23 -14.35
N VAL A 11 -5.45 3.80 -13.33
CA VAL A 11 -4.38 4.80 -13.52
C VAL A 11 -3.15 4.17 -14.19
N LEU A 12 -2.71 3.01 -13.72
CA LEU A 12 -1.56 2.28 -14.31
C LEU A 12 -1.81 1.93 -15.79
N GLU A 13 -3.02 1.45 -16.11
CA GLU A 13 -3.42 1.14 -17.49
C GLU A 13 -3.40 2.39 -18.38
N GLY A 14 -3.96 3.51 -17.90
CA GLY A 14 -3.95 4.79 -18.61
C GLY A 14 -2.54 5.32 -18.87
N GLN A 15 -1.58 4.98 -18.00
CA GLN A 15 -0.16 5.32 -18.15
C GLN A 15 0.66 4.24 -18.88
N LYS A 16 0.04 3.14 -19.32
CA LYS A 16 0.71 1.99 -19.95
C LYS A 16 1.81 1.37 -19.09
N VAL A 17 1.66 1.42 -17.78
CA VAL A 17 2.56 0.74 -16.84
C VAL A 17 2.13 -0.71 -16.73
N LEU A 18 3.06 -1.63 -16.99
CA LEU A 18 2.82 -3.07 -16.84
C LEU A 18 2.72 -3.44 -15.36
N TYR A 19 1.74 -4.27 -15.01
CA TYR A 19 1.55 -4.77 -13.66
C TYR A 19 0.94 -6.17 -13.67
N GLU A 20 1.15 -6.91 -12.59
CA GLU A 20 0.51 -8.19 -12.31
C GLU A 20 -0.32 -8.07 -11.03
N VAL A 21 -1.48 -8.74 -10.98
CA VAL A 21 -2.33 -8.78 -9.80
C VAL A 21 -2.03 -10.04 -9.01
N ILE A 22 -1.46 -9.88 -7.81
CA ILE A 22 -1.20 -10.97 -6.89
C ILE A 22 -2.26 -10.92 -5.77
N PRO A 23 -3.26 -11.84 -5.75
CA PRO A 23 -4.28 -11.85 -4.73
C PRO A 23 -3.76 -12.44 -3.41
N TYR A 24 -4.27 -11.94 -2.28
CA TYR A 24 -4.04 -12.51 -0.95
C TYR A 24 -5.34 -12.44 -0.12
N PRO A 25 -5.47 -13.24 0.96
CA PRO A 25 -6.68 -13.26 1.78
C PRO A 25 -6.99 -11.89 2.41
N SER A 26 -8.23 -11.42 2.26
CA SER A 26 -8.65 -10.07 2.69
C SER A 26 -8.67 -9.83 4.20
N HIS A 27 -8.60 -10.90 5.00
CA HIS A 27 -8.53 -10.80 6.46
C HIS A 27 -7.09 -10.57 6.96
N MET A 28 -6.07 -10.79 6.13
CA MET A 28 -4.68 -10.52 6.50
C MET A 28 -4.41 -9.02 6.56
N ARG A 29 -3.71 -8.59 7.61
CA ARG A 29 -3.38 -7.18 7.86
C ARG A 29 -1.89 -6.95 8.06
N ASP A 30 -1.16 -7.97 8.49
CA ASP A 30 0.28 -7.87 8.70
C ASP A 30 1.02 -7.97 7.35
N ALA A 31 1.82 -6.96 7.05
CA ALA A 31 2.51 -6.84 5.78
C ALA A 31 3.67 -7.83 5.63
N GLU A 32 4.32 -8.22 6.73
CA GLU A 32 5.41 -9.21 6.74
C GLU A 32 4.84 -10.62 6.59
N GLU A 33 3.70 -10.91 7.22
CA GLU A 33 2.96 -12.16 7.00
C GLU A 33 2.48 -12.28 5.54
N ILE A 34 1.93 -11.21 4.97
CA ILE A 34 1.53 -11.19 3.55
C ILE A 34 2.75 -11.43 2.65
N ALA A 35 3.89 -10.78 2.90
CA ALA A 35 5.10 -11.00 2.12
C ALA A 35 5.56 -12.47 2.17
N THR A 36 5.43 -13.10 3.33
CA THR A 36 5.73 -14.53 3.52
C THR A 36 4.79 -15.42 2.71
N VAL A 37 3.48 -15.17 2.74
CA VAL A 37 2.47 -15.92 1.95
C VAL A 37 2.68 -15.75 0.45
N LEU A 38 3.14 -14.58 0.03
CA LEU A 38 3.42 -14.27 -1.38
C LEU A 38 4.84 -14.68 -1.82
N GLU A 39 5.65 -15.27 -0.94
CA GLU A 39 7.04 -15.68 -1.20
C GLU A 39 7.94 -14.56 -1.76
N ILE A 40 7.71 -13.31 -1.33
CA ILE A 40 8.51 -12.15 -1.74
C ILE A 40 9.30 -11.56 -0.56
N PRO A 41 10.48 -10.96 -0.79
CA PRO A 41 11.20 -10.27 0.26
C PRO A 41 10.34 -9.14 0.86
N PRO A 42 10.21 -9.03 2.20
CA PRO A 42 9.42 -7.96 2.84
C PRO A 42 9.86 -6.53 2.44
N ALA A 43 11.11 -6.35 2.03
CA ALA A 43 11.63 -5.08 1.53
C ALA A 43 11.03 -4.65 0.17
N GLN A 44 10.41 -5.58 -0.57
CA GLN A 44 9.76 -5.34 -1.87
C GLN A 44 8.24 -5.20 -1.76
N LEU A 45 7.65 -5.45 -0.58
CA LEU A 45 6.25 -5.17 -0.29
C LEU A 45 6.16 -3.81 0.44
N PHE A 46 5.25 -2.94 -0.01
CA PHE A 46 5.14 -1.58 0.51
C PHE A 46 3.78 -1.31 1.15
N LYS A 47 3.80 -0.56 2.25
CA LYS A 47 2.64 0.01 2.94
C LYS A 47 2.49 1.47 2.54
N THR A 48 1.25 1.89 2.29
CA THR A 48 0.89 3.29 2.07
C THR A 48 0.25 3.83 3.34
N LEU A 49 0.90 4.80 3.98
CA LEU A 49 0.42 5.45 5.20
C LEU A 49 -0.08 6.85 4.89
N VAL A 50 -1.23 7.20 5.45
CA VAL A 50 -1.74 8.57 5.49
C VAL A 50 -1.57 9.07 6.92
N VAL A 51 -0.69 10.04 7.13
CA VAL A 51 -0.38 10.56 8.47
C VAL A 51 -0.65 12.06 8.54
N LEU A 52 -0.91 12.55 9.76
CA LEU A 52 -0.91 13.99 10.03
C LEU A 52 0.49 14.42 10.47
N PRO A 53 1.01 15.56 9.99
CA PRO A 53 2.30 16.06 10.42
C PRO A 53 2.27 16.39 11.92
N PRO A 54 3.32 16.01 12.67
CA PRO A 54 3.40 16.30 14.11
C PRO A 54 3.36 17.82 14.35
N GLY A 55 2.69 18.23 15.43
CA GLY A 55 2.62 19.63 15.85
C GLY A 55 1.73 20.55 14.99
N ARG A 56 1.03 20.03 13.98
CA ARG A 56 0.00 20.78 13.24
C ARG A 56 -1.38 20.19 13.54
N THR A 57 -2.31 21.03 13.99
CA THR A 57 -3.70 20.64 14.28
C THR A 57 -4.69 21.44 13.44
N GLY A 58 -5.92 20.94 13.31
CA GLY A 58 -7.01 21.61 12.60
C GLY A 58 -6.81 21.69 11.08
N ARG A 59 -7.48 22.66 10.43
CA ARG A 59 -7.50 22.84 8.97
C ARG A 59 -6.11 23.06 8.33
N ALA A 60 -5.09 23.40 9.11
CA ALA A 60 -3.72 23.63 8.63
C ALA A 60 -2.87 22.35 8.52
N ALA A 61 -3.32 21.24 9.12
CA ALA A 61 -2.63 19.95 9.06
C ALA A 61 -2.93 19.23 7.74
N LYS A 62 -2.19 19.56 6.67
CA LYS A 62 -2.27 18.82 5.40
C LYS A 62 -1.78 17.38 5.60
N PRO A 63 -2.59 16.34 5.28
CA PRO A 63 -2.15 14.96 5.37
C PRO A 63 -0.94 14.69 4.48
N LEU A 64 -0.05 13.83 4.95
CA LEU A 64 1.12 13.36 4.23
C LEU A 64 0.90 11.90 3.82
N LEU A 65 1.33 11.58 2.60
CA LEU A 65 1.36 10.21 2.09
C LEU A 65 2.79 9.68 2.20
N LEU A 66 2.98 8.56 2.89
CA LEU A 66 4.26 7.87 3.00
C LEU A 66 4.13 6.47 2.40
N ILE A 67 5.14 6.05 1.67
CA ILE A 67 5.27 4.69 1.17
C ILE A 67 6.49 4.08 1.85
N ILE A 68 6.30 3.03 2.65
CA ILE A 68 7.37 2.39 3.42
C ILE A 68 7.41 0.88 3.17
N PRO A 69 8.58 0.24 3.19
CA PRO A 69 8.68 -1.22 3.12
C PRO A 69 7.95 -1.95 4.26
N ALA A 70 7.56 -3.21 4.04
CA ALA A 70 6.84 -4.01 5.03
C ALA A 70 7.63 -4.18 6.33
N ASN A 71 8.95 -4.42 6.20
CA ASN A 71 9.91 -4.57 7.30
C ASN A 71 10.34 -3.25 7.97
N ARG A 72 9.62 -2.15 7.73
CA ARG A 72 9.78 -0.89 8.46
C ARG A 72 8.54 -0.64 9.32
N SER A 73 8.76 -0.22 10.56
CA SER A 73 7.69 0.07 11.51
C SER A 73 6.93 1.35 11.13
N SER A 74 5.63 1.35 11.38
CA SER A 74 4.71 2.49 11.20
C SER A 74 4.41 3.24 12.51
N THR A 75 5.22 2.99 13.54
CA THR A 75 5.08 3.55 14.89
C THR A 75 5.76 4.91 15.01
#